data_AF-A0AA85KFV1-F1
#
_entry.id   AF-A0AA85KFV1-F1
#
_cell.length_a   1.000
_cell.length_b   1.000
_cell.length_c   1.000
_cell.angle_alpha   90.00
_cell.angle_beta   90.00
_cell.angle_gamma   90.00
#
_symmetry.space_group_name_H-M   'P 1'
#
loop_
_entity.id
_entity.type
_entity.pdbx_description
1 polymer ?
#
loop_
_entity_poly.entity_id
_entity_poly.type
_entity_poly.pdbx_seq_one_letter_code
_entity_poly.pdbx_strand_id
1 'polypeptide(L)'
;MKQDDVKKLISRYLQRNGGKASNKSRPVSISTDINNLYVEQEYQEYLTCGIEIPDLASKLNVENLRMWNGNPDKVHTIVMTTVRSSKQ
;
A
#
# COMPACT_ATOMS: atom_id res chain seq x y z
N MET A 1 -13.57 4.21 -8.50
CA MET A 1 -13.78 3.29 -7.35
C MET A 1 -14.30 4.11 -6.16
N LYS A 2 -15.13 3.56 -5.25
CA LYS A 2 -15.60 4.33 -4.07
C LYS A 2 -14.46 4.50 -3.06
N GLN A 3 -14.45 5.58 -2.29
CA GLN A 3 -13.41 5.84 -1.28
C GLN A 3 -13.29 4.71 -0.23
N ASP A 4 -14.40 4.09 0.15
CA ASP A 4 -14.38 2.99 1.12
C ASP A 4 -13.67 1.74 0.57
N ASP A 5 -13.79 1.49 -0.73
CA ASP A 5 -13.09 0.37 -1.38
C ASP A 5 -11.59 0.65 -1.48
N VAL A 6 -11.20 1.92 -1.68
CA VAL A 6 -9.80 2.36 -1.63
C VAL A 6 -9.21 2.11 -0.24
N LYS A 7 -9.93 2.50 0.82
CA LYS A 7 -9.49 2.26 2.21
C LYS A 7 -9.33 0.77 2.51
N LYS A 8 -10.29 -0.07 2.08
CA LYS A 8 -10.17 -1.54 2.21
C LYS A 8 -8.94 -2.09 1.48
N LEU A 9 -8.62 -1.56 0.30
CA LEU A 9 -7.44 -1.97 -0.45
C LEU A 9 -6.15 -1.57 0.27
N ILE A 10 -6.08 -0.35 0.78
CA ILE A 10 -4.96 0.14 1.60
C ILE A 10 -4.80 -0.74 2.84
N SER A 11 -5.87 -1.04 3.58
CA SER A 11 -5.81 -1.92 4.75
C SER A 11 -5.28 -3.31 4.40
N ARG A 12 -5.70 -3.90 3.27
CA ARG A 12 -5.17 -5.20 2.80
C ARG A 12 -3.68 -5.11 2.46
N TYR A 13 -3.23 -4.02 1.84
CA TYR A 13 -1.82 -3.80 1.52
C TYR A 13 -0.96 -3.66 2.78
N LEU A 14 -1.41 -2.86 3.75
CA LEU A 14 -0.71 -2.67 5.03
C LEU A 14 -0.70 -3.96 5.87
N GLN A 15 -1.72 -4.80 5.76
CA GLN A 15 -1.79 -6.10 6.44
C GLN A 15 -1.12 -7.25 5.68
N ARG A 16 -0.45 -6.99 4.54
CA ARG A 16 0.09 -8.06 3.66
C ARG A 16 1.04 -9.04 4.36
N ASN A 17 1.73 -8.58 5.39
CA ASN A 17 2.70 -9.38 6.14
C ASN A 17 2.12 -10.02 7.42
N GLY A 18 0.93 -9.60 7.88
CA GLY A 18 0.31 -10.11 9.11
C GLY A 18 -0.05 -11.60 9.06
N GLY A 19 -0.13 -12.19 7.87
CA GLY A 19 -0.40 -13.61 7.65
C GLY A 19 0.84 -14.53 7.71
N LYS A 20 2.07 -14.00 7.81
CA LYS A 20 3.28 -14.85 7.86
C LYS A 20 3.69 -15.27 9.28
N ALA A 21 2.90 -14.89 10.30
CA ALA A 21 3.20 -15.13 11.71
C ALA A 21 2.54 -16.40 12.30
N SER A 22 2.01 -17.32 11.49
CA SER A 22 1.67 -18.65 11.98
C SER A 22 2.68 -19.68 11.49
N ASN A 23 3.79 -19.86 12.21
CA ASN A 23 4.38 -21.18 12.44
C ASN A 23 5.61 -21.09 13.36
N LYS A 24 5.41 -21.53 14.60
CA LYS A 24 6.34 -22.31 15.44
C LYS A 24 7.80 -21.84 15.47
N SER A 25 8.18 -21.15 16.55
CA SER A 25 9.51 -21.25 17.20
C SER A 25 10.75 -21.35 16.28
N ARG A 26 10.79 -20.62 15.18
CA ARG A 26 12.00 -20.47 14.37
C ARG A 26 12.67 -19.15 14.74
N PRO A 27 14.01 -19.11 14.82
CA PRO A 27 14.71 -17.86 15.07
C PRO A 27 14.31 -16.84 14.00
N VAL A 28 13.74 -15.73 14.46
CA VAL A 28 13.34 -14.60 13.63
C VAL A 28 14.63 -14.00 13.07
N SER A 29 14.76 -13.97 11.74
CA SER A 29 15.92 -13.37 11.09
C SER A 29 15.84 -11.85 11.18
N ILE A 30 16.98 -11.16 11.18
CA ILE A 30 17.08 -9.69 11.13
C ILE A 30 16.23 -9.12 9.97
N SER A 31 16.18 -9.82 8.83
CA SER A 31 15.36 -9.42 7.68
C SER A 31 13.86 -9.42 7.97
N THR A 32 13.39 -10.27 8.89
CA THR A 32 11.98 -10.31 9.31
C THR A 32 11.67 -9.11 10.21
N ASP A 33 12.57 -8.77 11.12
CA ASP A 33 12.43 -7.59 11.99
C ASP A 33 12.41 -6.29 11.17
N ILE A 34 13.33 -6.15 10.21
CA ILE A 34 13.39 -5.00 9.30
C ILE A 34 12.09 -4.88 8.49
N ASN A 35 11.56 -5.99 7.96
CA ASN A 35 10.29 -5.96 7.22
C ASN A 35 9.11 -5.55 8.09
N ASN A 36 9.08 -5.96 9.36
CA ASN A 36 8.04 -5.55 10.30
C ASN A 36 8.14 -4.05 10.63
N LEU A 37 9.36 -3.52 10.80
CA LEU A 37 9.59 -2.09 10.99
C LEU A 37 9.09 -1.26 9.79
N TYR A 38 9.34 -1.72 8.56
CA TYR A 38 8.84 -1.03 7.37
C TYR A 38 7.30 -1.02 7.31
N VAL A 39 6.64 -2.13 7.64
CA VAL A 39 5.17 -2.18 7.65
C VAL A 39 4.58 -1.26 8.72
N GLU A 40 5.20 -1.23 9.91
CA GLU A 40 4.79 -0.31 10.97
C GLU A 40 4.96 1.15 10.50
N GLN A 41 6.07 1.47 9.85
CA GLN A 41 6.28 2.80 9.28
C GLN A 41 5.21 3.17 8.23
N GLU A 42 4.93 2.30 7.25
CA GLU A 42 3.89 2.52 6.24
C GLU A 42 2.50 2.76 6.91
N TYR A 43 2.21 2.03 8.00
CA TYR A 43 0.97 2.20 8.75
C TYR A 43 0.92 3.56 9.48
N GLN A 44 2.01 3.96 10.15
CA GLN A 44 2.09 5.26 10.81
C GLN A 44 1.99 6.43 9.81
N GLU A 45 2.59 6.30 8.63
CA GLU A 45 2.45 7.29 7.55
C GLU A 45 1.00 7.43 7.12
N TYR A 46 0.30 6.32 6.89
CA TYR A 46 -1.13 6.33 6.56
C TYR A 46 -2.00 7.04 7.60
N LEU A 47 -1.66 6.91 8.89
CA LEU A 47 -2.36 7.57 10.00
C LEU A 47 -2.04 9.06 10.14
N THR A 48 -0.83 9.50 9.81
CA THR A 48 -0.33 10.84 10.12
C THR A 48 -0.36 11.78 8.92
N CYS A 49 0.47 11.52 7.91
CA CYS A 49 0.63 12.35 6.71
C CYS A 49 -0.21 11.87 5.51
N GLY A 50 -0.62 10.61 5.54
CA GLY A 50 -1.28 9.90 4.44
C GLY A 50 -0.30 9.17 3.55
N ILE A 51 -0.77 8.11 2.91
CA ILE A 51 0.02 7.30 1.98
C ILE A 51 -0.27 7.71 0.54
N GLU A 52 0.75 7.72 -0.29
CA GLU A 52 0.63 8.02 -1.72
C GLU A 52 0.25 6.75 -2.50
N ILE A 53 -0.84 6.81 -3.26
CA ILE A 53 -1.32 5.70 -4.09
C ILE A 53 -1.75 6.21 -5.47
N PRO A 54 -1.84 5.36 -6.50
CA PRO A 54 -2.47 5.75 -7.75
C PRO A 54 -3.91 6.23 -7.53
N ASP A 55 -4.33 7.28 -8.22
CA ASP A 55 -5.73 7.69 -8.20
C ASP A 55 -6.62 6.66 -8.89
N LEU A 56 -7.47 6.00 -8.10
CA LEU A 56 -8.40 4.96 -8.57
C LEU A 56 -9.81 5.51 -8.85
N ALA A 57 -10.01 6.84 -8.82
CA ALA A 57 -11.26 7.47 -9.20
C ALA A 57 -11.39 7.60 -10.74
N SER A 58 -10.29 7.97 -11.41
CA SER A 58 -10.26 8.15 -12.87
C SER A 58 -10.15 6.82 -13.62
N LYS A 59 -11.09 6.57 -14.54
CA LYS A 59 -11.06 5.39 -15.42
C LYS A 59 -9.80 5.34 -16.28
N LEU A 60 -9.39 6.48 -16.82
CA LEU A 60 -8.19 6.61 -17.65
C LEU A 60 -6.93 6.26 -16.85
N ASN A 61 -6.85 6.74 -15.59
CA ASN A 61 -5.69 6.47 -14.75
C ASN A 61 -5.57 4.98 -14.38
N VAL A 62 -6.70 4.33 -14.11
CA VAL A 62 -6.75 2.88 -13.88
C VAL A 62 -6.32 2.10 -15.12
N GLU A 63 -6.66 2.58 -16.31
CA GLU A 63 -6.25 1.96 -17.57
C GLU A 63 -4.73 2.07 -17.79
N ASN A 64 -4.17 3.27 -17.55
CA ASN A 64 -2.72 3.50 -17.60
C ASN A 64 -1.98 2.61 -16.59
N LEU A 65 -2.47 2.54 -15.35
CA LEU A 65 -1.93 1.67 -14.31
C LEU A 65 -1.96 0.19 -14.74
N ARG A 66 -3.05 -0.27 -15.36
CA ARG A 66 -3.17 -1.65 -15.86
C ARG A 66 -2.22 -1.94 -17.02
N MET A 67 -1.93 -0.94 -17.85
CA MET A 67 -1.03 -1.04 -19.01
C MET A 67 0.45 -0.79 -18.69
N TRP A 68 0.77 -0.38 -17.45
CA TRP A 68 2.11 0.06 -17.04
C TRP A 68 3.22 -0.98 -17.25
N ASN A 69 2.88 -2.27 -17.25
CA ASN A 69 3.77 -3.40 -17.56
C ASN A 69 5.17 -3.41 -16.90
N GLY A 70 5.35 -2.64 -15.82
CA GLY A 70 6.62 -2.47 -15.11
C GLY A 70 7.64 -1.56 -15.81
N ASN A 71 7.27 -0.83 -16.87
CA ASN A 71 8.17 0.10 -17.55
C ASN A 71 8.30 1.41 -16.74
N PRO A 72 9.48 1.75 -16.18
CA PRO A 72 9.67 2.97 -15.40
C PRO A 72 9.30 4.25 -16.16
N ASP A 73 9.54 4.28 -17.48
CA ASP A 73 9.26 5.43 -18.32
C ASP A 73 7.77 5.76 -18.38
N LYS A 74 6.88 4.82 -18.05
CA LYS A 74 5.43 5.03 -18.06
C LYS A 74 4.86 5.37 -16.67
N VAL A 75 5.68 5.37 -15.61
CA VAL A 75 5.21 5.67 -14.23
C VAL A 75 4.60 7.08 -14.17
N HIS A 76 5.20 8.05 -14.87
CA HIS A 76 4.70 9.44 -14.87
C HIS A 76 3.30 9.60 -15.50
N THR A 77 2.81 8.59 -16.23
CA THR A 77 1.45 8.58 -16.80
C THR A 77 0.38 8.15 -15.79
N ILE A 78 0.82 7.69 -14.61
CA ILE A 78 -0.03 7.26 -13.51
C ILE A 78 -0.09 8.41 -12.51
N VAL A 79 -1.27 9.04 -12.42
CA VAL A 79 -1.54 10.08 -11.45
C VAL A 79 -1.59 9.47 -10.05
N MET A 80 -0.87 10.08 -9.13
CA MET A 80 -0.85 9.70 -7.71
C MET A 80 -1.75 10.63 -6.90
N THR A 81 -2.28 10.12 -5.79
CA THR A 81 -3.07 10.86 -4.81
C THR A 81 -2.69 10.43 -3.40
N THR A 82 -2.72 11.36 -2.46
CA THR A 82 -2.52 11.05 -1.04
C THR A 82 -3.84 10.66 -0.39
N VAL A 83 -3.87 9.52 0.29
CA VAL A 83 -5.03 9.07 1.07
C VAL A 83 -4.64 8.96 2.54
N ARG A 84 -5.43 9.61 3.39
CA ARG A 84 -5.27 9.59 4.84
C ARG A 84 -6.30 8.68 5.47
N SER A 85 -5.93 8.04 6.59
CA SER A 85 -6.93 7.48 7.48
C SER A 85 -7.80 8.63 7.98
N SER A 86 -9.05 8.68 7.53
CA SER A 86 -10.03 9.55 8.16
C SER A 86 -10.21 9.04 9.59
N LYS A 87 -9.69 9.78 10.58
CA LYS A 87 -10.01 9.53 11.99
C LYS A 87 -11.52 9.37 12.08
N GLN A 88 -11.98 8.20 12.55
CA GLN A 88 -13.32 8.08 13.11
C GLN A 88 -13.42 8.98 14.35
#